data_AF-A0A929KFA6-F1
#
_entry.id   AF-A0A929KFA6-F1
#
_cell.length_a   1.000
_cell.length_b   1.000
_cell.length_c   1.000
_cell.angle_alpha   90.00
_cell.angle_beta   90.00
_cell.angle_gamma   90.00
#
_symmetry.space_group_name_H-M   'P 1'
#
loop_
_entity.id
_entity.type
_entity.pdbx_description
1 polymer ?
#
loop_
_entity_poly.entity_id
_entity_poly.type
_entity_poly.pdbx_seq_one_letter_code
_entity_poly.pdbx_strand_id
1 'polypeptide(L)'
;MKKNTKVPVMPTLPKHFTDSMEKVANQVHGRSISDKFAKEWNISEEQSSALLQYLFDTGAITMKWLPEKGQLCFLKNELPN
;
A
#
# COMPACT_ATOMS: atom_id res chain seq x y z
N MET A 1 -20.90 -27.89 -9.97
CA MET A 1 -20.52 -26.78 -9.07
C MET A 1 -19.11 -26.35 -9.42
N LYS A 2 -18.94 -25.34 -10.30
CA LYS A 2 -17.61 -24.81 -10.64
C LYS A 2 -17.33 -23.68 -9.66
N LYS A 3 -16.39 -23.89 -8.72
CA LYS A 3 -15.87 -22.82 -7.87
C LYS A 3 -15.11 -21.89 -8.81
N ASN A 4 -15.76 -20.81 -9.25
CA ASN A 4 -15.08 -19.67 -9.85
C ASN A 4 -14.24 -19.05 -8.73
N THR A 5 -13.04 -19.60 -8.53
CA THR A 5 -12.00 -18.94 -7.75
C THR A 5 -11.67 -17.68 -8.54
N LYS A 6 -12.35 -16.57 -8.23
CA LYS A 6 -11.83 -15.22 -8.51
C LYS A 6 -10.48 -15.19 -7.79
N VAL A 7 -9.43 -15.64 -8.47
CA VAL A 7 -8.08 -15.16 -8.20
C VAL A 7 -8.25 -13.65 -8.15
N PRO A 8 -7.96 -12.98 -7.01
CA PRO A 8 -7.99 -11.54 -7.00
C PRO A 8 -7.04 -11.14 -8.12
N VAL A 9 -7.61 -10.54 -9.17
CA VAL A 9 -6.84 -9.97 -10.26
C VAL A 9 -6.09 -8.84 -9.56
N MET A 10 -4.91 -9.13 -9.03
CA MET A 10 -4.04 -8.10 -8.51
C MET A 10 -3.86 -7.15 -9.69
N PRO A 11 -4.39 -5.92 -9.62
CA PRO A 11 -4.23 -5.00 -10.72
C PRO A 11 -2.74 -4.91 -10.95
N THR A 12 -2.32 -5.09 -12.21
CA THR A 12 -0.91 -5.19 -12.59
C THR A 12 -0.19 -3.98 -11.99
N LEU A 13 0.53 -4.19 -10.90
CA LEU A 13 1.24 -3.12 -10.23
C LEU A 13 2.31 -2.63 -11.21
N PRO A 14 2.45 -1.31 -11.39
CA PRO A 14 3.50 -0.78 -12.24
C PRO A 14 4.87 -1.32 -11.77
N LYS A 15 5.67 -1.88 -12.68
CA LYS A 15 6.96 -2.50 -12.35
C LYS A 15 7.89 -1.59 -11.52
N HIS A 16 7.79 -0.28 -11.70
CA HIS A 16 8.60 0.69 -10.96
C HIS A 16 8.27 0.74 -9.45
N PHE A 17 7.08 0.30 -9.03
CA PHE A 17 6.72 0.20 -7.62
C PHE A 17 7.17 -1.11 -6.99
N THR A 18 7.14 -2.21 -7.75
CA THR A 18 7.66 -3.51 -7.28
C THR A 18 9.18 -3.51 -7.13
N ASP A 19 9.88 -2.71 -7.93
CA ASP A 19 11.35 -2.56 -7.85
C ASP A 19 11.79 -1.66 -6.68
N SER A 20 10.87 -0.91 -6.07
CA SER A 20 11.18 0.07 -5.04
C SER A 20 10.11 0.12 -3.95
N MET A 21 9.71 -1.05 -3.44
CA MET A 21 8.72 -1.16 -2.36
C MET A 21 9.12 -0.34 -1.14
N GLU A 22 10.41 -0.33 -0.79
CA GLU A 22 10.94 0.47 0.31
C GLU A 22 10.74 1.97 0.08
N LYS A 23 10.90 2.45 -1.16
CA LYS A 23 10.66 3.85 -1.51
C LYS A 23 9.19 4.22 -1.33
N VAL A 24 8.27 3.33 -1.72
CA VAL A 24 6.83 3.55 -1.52
C VAL A 24 6.48 3.52 -0.04
N ALA A 25 7.00 2.55 0.72
CA ALA A 25 6.81 2.46 2.16
C ALA A 25 7.29 3.74 2.88
N ASN A 26 8.44 4.29 2.45
CA ASN A 26 8.93 5.57 2.94
C ASN A 26 8.04 6.75 2.54
N GLN A 27 7.46 6.75 1.34
CA GLN A 27 6.55 7.83 0.89
C GLN A 27 5.23 7.85 1.67
N VAL A 28 4.71 6.68 2.06
CA VAL A 28 3.45 6.59 2.82
C VAL A 28 3.65 6.70 4.32
N HIS A 29 4.89 6.60 4.82
CA HIS A 29 5.18 6.65 6.24
C HIS A 29 4.72 7.98 6.88
N GLY A 30 3.90 7.89 7.92
CA GLY A 30 3.33 9.03 8.63
C GLY A 30 2.21 9.76 7.88
N ARG A 31 1.83 9.28 6.69
CA ARG A 31 0.67 9.77 5.92
C ARG A 31 -0.61 9.06 6.39
N SER A 32 -1.73 9.75 6.25
CA SER A 32 -3.04 9.22 6.59
C SER A 32 -3.45 8.10 5.64
N ILE A 33 -4.22 7.13 6.12
CA ILE A 33 -4.83 6.12 5.25
C ILE A 33 -5.87 6.72 4.28
N SER A 34 -6.40 7.89 4.63
CA SER A 34 -7.36 8.64 3.82
C SER A 34 -6.71 9.50 2.73
N ASP A 35 -5.38 9.48 2.65
CA ASP A 35 -4.63 10.28 1.69
C ASP A 35 -4.75 9.72 0.26
N LYS A 36 -4.74 10.60 -0.74
CA LYS A 36 -5.01 10.25 -2.14
C LYS A 36 -3.71 9.98 -2.90
N PHE A 37 -3.05 8.87 -2.58
CA PHE A 37 -1.79 8.48 -3.21
C PHE A 37 -1.89 8.23 -4.72
N ALA A 38 -3.06 7.78 -5.21
CA ALA A 38 -3.32 7.53 -6.63
C ALA A 38 -2.96 8.75 -7.52
N LYS A 39 -3.29 9.96 -7.07
CA LYS A 39 -3.00 11.19 -7.83
C LYS A 39 -1.51 11.55 -7.80
N GLU A 40 -0.84 11.37 -6.67
CA GLU A 40 0.60 11.65 -6.54
C GLU A 40 1.44 10.66 -7.34
N TRP A 41 1.02 9.40 -7.39
CA TRP A 41 1.67 8.33 -8.11
C TRP A 41 1.27 8.24 -9.58
N ASN A 42 0.33 9.08 -10.03
CA ASN A 42 -0.23 9.05 -11.39
C ASN A 42 -0.73 7.65 -11.79
N ILE A 43 -1.43 6.99 -10.86
CA ILE A 43 -2.01 5.67 -11.05
C ILE A 43 -3.50 5.68 -10.71
N SER A 44 -4.21 4.63 -11.10
CA SER A 44 -5.62 4.45 -10.74
C SER A 44 -5.79 4.18 -9.24
N GLU A 45 -6.94 4.56 -8.68
CA GLU A 45 -7.27 4.30 -7.26
C GLU A 45 -7.23 2.80 -6.92
N GLU A 46 -7.62 1.94 -7.88
CA GLU A 46 -7.51 0.48 -7.75
C GLU A 46 -6.05 0.01 -7.63
N GLN A 47 -5.14 0.56 -8.44
CA GLN A 47 -3.71 0.24 -8.37
C GLN A 47 -3.08 0.76 -7.08
N SER A 48 -3.44 1.97 -6.64
CA SER A 48 -2.99 2.54 -5.37
C SER A 48 -3.43 1.68 -4.19
N SER A 49 -4.69 1.25 -4.17
CA SER A 49 -5.21 0.40 -3.11
C SER A 49 -4.52 -0.96 -3.10
N ALA A 50 -4.29 -1.57 -4.27
CA ALA A 50 -3.56 -2.82 -4.37
C ALA A 50 -2.09 -2.69 -3.96
N LEU A 51 -1.44 -1.57 -4.24
CA LEU A 51 -0.06 -1.32 -3.83
C LEU A 51 0.05 -1.22 -2.31
N LEU A 52 -0.82 -0.43 -1.69
CA LEU A 52 -0.90 -0.32 -0.23
C LEU A 52 -1.22 -1.67 0.42
N GLN A 53 -2.17 -2.41 -0.14
CA GLN A 53 -2.51 -3.75 0.33
C GLN A 53 -1.33 -4.72 0.21
N TYR A 54 -0.59 -4.67 -0.89
CA TYR A 54 0.59 -5.50 -1.10
C TYR A 54 1.72 -5.13 -0.14
N LEU A 55 1.97 -3.85 0.12
CA LEU A 55 2.94 -3.40 1.11
C LEU A 55 2.54 -3.82 2.53
N PHE A 56 1.24 -3.83 2.83
CA PHE A 56 0.73 -4.30 4.11
C PHE A 56 0.87 -5.82 4.26
N ASP A 57 0.53 -6.58 3.22
CA ASP A 57 0.61 -8.05 3.19
C ASP A 57 2.06 -8.56 3.28
N THR A 58 2.99 -7.86 2.60
CA THR A 58 4.43 -8.13 2.69
C THR A 58 5.06 -7.64 4.00
N GLY A 59 4.31 -6.93 4.84
CA GLY A 59 4.80 -6.36 6.09
C GLY A 59 5.73 -5.16 5.93
N ALA A 60 5.84 -4.58 4.72
CA ALA A 60 6.61 -3.36 4.45
C ALA A 60 6.00 -2.13 5.12
N ILE A 61 4.67 -2.12 5.30
CA ILE A 61 3.96 -1.08 6.06
C ILE A 61 2.96 -1.71 7.02
N THR A 62 2.60 -0.97 8.05
CA THR A 62 1.52 -1.29 8.98
C THR A 62 0.61 -0.09 9.17
N MET A 63 -0.63 -0.32 9.60
CA MET A 63 -1.59 0.73 9.92
C MET A 63 -1.65 0.90 11.43
N LYS A 64 -1.34 2.11 11.91
CA LYS A 64 -1.40 2.42 13.33
C LYS A 64 -2.15 3.72 13.56
N TRP A 65 -3.01 3.73 14.57
CA TRP A 65 -3.62 4.96 15.04
C TRP A 65 -2.58 5.82 15.76
N LEU A 66 -2.35 7.04 15.27
CA LEU A 66 -1.45 8.01 15.88
C LEU A 66 -2.27 9.04 16.67
N PRO A 67 -2.27 9.01 18.02
CA PRO A 67 -3.08 9.94 18.82
C PRO A 67 -2.65 11.39 18.65
N GLU A 68 -1.37 11.65 18.42
CA GLU A 68 -0.81 12.96 18.10
C GLU A 68 -1.41 13.59 16.83
N LYS A 69 -1.83 12.76 15.86
CA LYS A 69 -2.49 13.21 14.63
C LYS A 69 -4.00 12.99 14.63
N GLY A 70 -4.53 12.27 15.62
CA GLY A 70 -5.95 11.92 15.71
C GLY A 70 -6.48 11.10 14.52
N GLN A 71 -5.64 10.29 13.87
CA GLN A 71 -6.01 9.53 12.68
C GLN A 71 -5.19 8.24 12.50
N LEU A 72 -5.69 7.34 11.65
CA LEU A 72 -4.95 6.16 11.19
C LEU A 72 -3.91 6.58 10.15
N CYS A 73 -2.66 6.21 10.40
CA CYS A 73 -1.55 6.46 9.49
C CYS A 73 -0.87 5.16 9.08
N PHE A 74 -0.26 5.18 7.89
CA PHE A 74 0.67 4.13 7.48
C PHE A 74 2.03 4.36 8.14
N LEU A 75 2.62 3.31 8.68
CA LEU A 75 3.97 3.31 9.22
C LEU A 75 4.78 2.28 8.44
N LYS A 76 5.95 2.68 7.91
CA LYS A 76 6.89 1.71 7.37
C LYS A 76 7.35 0.78 8.48
N ASN A 77 7.49 -0.50 8.14
CA ASN A 77 8.20 -1.46 8.96
C ASN A 77 9.62 -1.59 8.40
N GLU A 78 10.59 -1.90 9.26
CA GLU A 78 11.91 -2.31 8.78
C GLU A 78 11.76 -3.71 8.18
N LEU A 79 11.81 -3.80 6.85
CA LEU A 79 11.81 -5.10 6.17
C LEU A 79 13.07 -5.85 6.61
N PRO A 80 12.97 -7.15 6.97
CA PRO A 80 14.17 -7.96 7.18
C PRO A 80 14.90 -8.07 5.84
N ASN A 81 16.17 -7.66 5.85
CA ASN A 81 17.11 -7.63 4.72
C ASN A 81 17.43 -9.06 4.21
#